data_AF-A0A1I0QIX0-F1
#
_entry.id   AF-A0A1I0QIX0-F1
#
_cell.length_a   1.000
_cell.length_b   1.000
_cell.length_c   1.000
_cell.angle_alpha   90.00
_cell.angle_beta   90.00
_cell.angle_gamma   90.00
#
_symmetry.space_group_name_H-M   'P 1'
#
loop_
_entity.id
_entity.type
_entity.pdbx_description
1 polymer ?
#
loop_
_entity_poly.entity_id
_entity_poly.type
_entity_poly.pdbx_seq_one_letter_code
_entity_poly.pdbx_strand_id
1 'polypeptide(L)'
;MKYVRIRSYEMSEAQLRKTWSDTYCDRANPIYTFDGILVQFYSEMFDHAFYESANRKMKDKSVLSLNRCEKIHWIKDALQDPDSVLKKGWDTKTKSYDGNRRVAVVKGNYVVVINIISEAVARFITAYQIDDDENLNKLLSGPDYDRAKK
;
A
#
# COMPACT_ATOMS: atom_id res chain seq x y z
N MET A 1 5.34 -15.87 -3.48
CA MET A 1 5.82 -14.75 -4.32
C MET A 1 7.25 -14.34 -3.98
N LYS A 2 8.02 -13.78 -4.93
CA LYS A 2 9.39 -13.28 -4.67
C LYS A 2 9.37 -11.77 -4.46
N TYR A 3 9.37 -11.37 -3.21
CA TYR A 3 9.45 -9.97 -2.78
C TYR A 3 10.86 -9.42 -2.98
N VAL A 4 11.07 -8.62 -4.02
CA VAL A 4 12.38 -8.05 -4.38
C VAL A 4 12.52 -6.65 -3.81
N ARG A 5 13.70 -6.35 -3.24
CA ARG A 5 14.07 -4.99 -2.83
C ARG A 5 14.95 -4.35 -3.88
N ILE A 6 14.77 -3.05 -4.10
CA ILE A 6 15.69 -2.23 -4.89
C ILE A 6 16.69 -1.52 -3.97
N ARG A 7 17.86 -1.17 -4.50
CA ARG A 7 18.85 -0.34 -3.79
C ARG A 7 18.48 1.13 -3.96
N SER A 8 17.46 1.57 -3.26
CA SER A 8 16.92 2.93 -3.41
C SER A 8 17.95 4.02 -3.11
N TYR A 9 18.95 3.74 -2.25
CA TYR A 9 20.07 4.64 -1.94
C TYR A 9 21.06 4.85 -3.10
N GLU A 10 21.03 4.01 -4.13
CA GLU A 10 21.82 4.18 -5.37
C GLU A 10 21.02 4.89 -6.48
N MET A 11 19.78 5.34 -6.19
CA MET A 11 18.86 5.90 -7.17
C MET A 11 18.48 7.35 -6.83
N SER A 12 18.34 8.17 -7.86
CA SER A 12 17.74 9.50 -7.72
C SER A 12 16.22 9.40 -7.57
N GLU A 13 15.61 10.45 -7.01
CA GLU A 13 14.14 10.55 -6.94
C GLU A 13 13.48 10.39 -8.32
N ALA A 14 14.08 10.98 -9.37
CA ALA A 14 13.58 10.84 -10.74
C ALA A 14 13.57 9.38 -11.21
N GLN A 15 14.59 8.59 -10.87
CA GLN A 15 14.63 7.16 -11.18
C GLN A 15 13.57 6.37 -10.38
N LEU A 16 13.34 6.74 -9.11
CA LEU A 16 12.30 6.12 -8.29
C LEU A 16 10.89 6.44 -8.79
N ARG A 17 10.64 7.70 -9.18
CA ARG A 17 9.37 8.12 -9.82
C ARG A 17 9.15 7.44 -11.16
N LYS A 18 10.21 7.28 -11.95
CA LYS A 18 10.16 6.51 -13.20
C LYS A 18 9.81 5.05 -12.92
N THR A 19 10.44 4.43 -11.92
CA THR A 19 10.13 3.05 -11.48
C THR A 19 8.67 2.92 -11.07
N TRP A 20 8.14 3.89 -10.32
CA TRP A 20 6.72 3.94 -9.97
C TRP A 20 5.82 4.03 -11.20
N SER A 21 6.10 4.98 -12.09
CA SER A 21 5.31 5.19 -13.30
C SER A 21 5.29 3.94 -14.19
N ASP A 22 6.46 3.37 -14.46
CA ASP A 22 6.64 2.21 -15.33
C ASP A 22 5.98 0.94 -14.73
N THR A 23 5.96 0.83 -13.39
CA THR A 23 5.39 -0.35 -12.72
C THR A 23 3.89 -0.24 -12.48
N TYR A 24 3.40 0.94 -12.09
CA TYR A 24 2.06 1.12 -11.52
C TYR A 24 1.14 1.98 -12.38
N CYS A 25 1.67 2.98 -13.09
CA CYS A 25 0.86 3.94 -13.84
C CYS A 25 0.67 3.56 -15.31
N ASP A 26 1.34 2.51 -15.79
CA ASP A 26 1.20 2.03 -17.16
C ASP A 26 -0.17 1.38 -17.38
N ARG A 27 -1.03 2.05 -18.16
CA ARG A 27 -2.38 1.57 -18.50
C ARG A 27 -2.37 0.32 -19.38
N ALA A 28 -1.26 0.04 -20.09
CA ALA A 28 -1.14 -1.19 -20.87
C ALA A 28 -0.89 -2.41 -19.96
N ASN A 29 -0.38 -2.20 -18.74
CA ASN A 29 -0.05 -3.24 -17.78
C ASN A 29 -0.80 -3.03 -16.44
N PRO A 30 -2.14 -3.14 -16.44
CA PRO A 30 -2.95 -2.95 -15.24
C PRO A 30 -2.61 -3.97 -14.15
N ILE A 31 -2.65 -3.53 -12.89
CA ILE A 31 -2.47 -4.40 -11.73
C ILE A 31 -3.83 -4.84 -11.21
N TYR A 32 -4.04 -6.14 -11.23
CA TYR A 32 -5.15 -6.80 -10.57
C TYR A 32 -4.67 -7.40 -9.26
N THR A 33 -5.56 -7.42 -8.28
CA THR A 33 -5.39 -8.22 -7.08
C THR A 33 -5.60 -9.70 -7.40
N PHE A 34 -5.15 -10.60 -6.52
CA PHE A 34 -5.34 -12.04 -6.72
C PHE A 34 -6.83 -12.44 -6.86
N ASP A 35 -7.74 -11.68 -6.24
CA ASP A 35 -9.20 -11.85 -6.28
C ASP A 35 -9.89 -11.03 -7.39
N GLY A 36 -9.14 -10.50 -8.36
CA GLY A 36 -9.67 -9.92 -9.59
C GLY A 36 -10.12 -8.46 -9.52
N ILE A 37 -9.67 -7.69 -8.53
CA ILE A 37 -9.97 -6.27 -8.40
C ILE A 37 -8.88 -5.46 -9.14
N LEU A 38 -9.28 -4.63 -10.10
CA LEU A 38 -8.38 -3.69 -10.76
C LEU A 38 -7.98 -2.58 -9.79
N VAL A 39 -6.69 -2.38 -9.57
CA VAL A 39 -6.18 -1.31 -8.70
C VAL A 39 -5.65 -0.17 -9.55
N GLN A 40 -6.26 1.01 -9.39
CA GLN A 40 -5.83 2.24 -10.03
C GLN A 40 -4.71 2.90 -9.23
N PHE A 41 -3.65 3.28 -9.94
CA PHE A 41 -2.53 4.06 -9.43
C PHE A 41 -2.39 5.34 -10.24
N TYR A 42 -1.85 6.37 -9.59
CA TYR A 42 -1.60 7.68 -10.18
C TYR A 42 -0.22 8.19 -9.74
N SER A 43 0.37 9.08 -10.52
CA SER A 43 1.71 9.63 -10.25
C SER A 43 1.81 10.31 -8.88
N GLU A 44 0.76 11.05 -8.48
CA GLU A 44 0.69 11.79 -7.22
C GLU A 44 0.65 10.87 -5.98
N MET A 45 0.32 9.59 -6.15
CA MET A 45 0.33 8.62 -5.05
C MET A 45 1.73 8.22 -4.62
N PHE A 46 2.74 8.47 -5.47
CA PHE A 46 4.15 8.29 -5.10
C PHE A 46 4.46 9.04 -3.81
N ASP A 47 4.05 10.31 -3.73
CA ASP A 47 4.36 11.16 -2.59
C ASP A 47 3.69 10.63 -1.31
N HIS A 48 2.45 10.15 -1.43
CA HIS A 48 1.71 9.56 -0.32
C HIS A 48 2.28 8.22 0.17
N ALA A 49 2.90 7.44 -0.74
CA ALA A 49 3.50 6.16 -0.39
C ALA A 49 4.92 6.34 0.18
N PHE A 50 5.73 7.20 -0.42
CA PHE A 50 7.18 7.21 -0.18
C PHE A 50 7.71 8.41 0.60
N TYR A 51 6.92 9.47 0.81
CA TYR A 51 7.32 10.56 1.70
C TYR A 51 6.80 10.32 3.11
N GLU A 52 7.66 10.61 4.06
CA GLU A 52 7.35 10.54 5.48
C GLU A 52 7.47 11.91 6.11
N SER A 53 6.87 12.03 7.30
CA SER A 53 7.02 13.25 8.06
C SER A 53 8.34 13.26 8.83
N ALA A 54 9.20 14.25 8.56
CA ALA A 54 10.46 14.43 9.30
C ALA A 54 10.23 14.57 10.81
N ASN A 55 9.07 15.13 11.17
CA ASN A 55 8.60 15.24 12.54
C ASN A 55 7.10 14.96 12.59
N ARG A 56 6.71 13.79 13.10
CA ARG A 56 5.30 13.37 13.22
C ARG A 56 4.42 14.40 13.97
N LYS A 57 4.99 15.24 14.85
CA LYS A 57 4.27 16.32 15.56
C LYS A 57 3.97 17.54 14.67
N MET A 58 4.76 17.77 13.62
CA MET A 58 4.60 18.94 12.72
C MET A 58 3.89 18.61 11.40
N LYS A 59 3.57 17.33 11.10
CA LYS A 59 2.93 16.89 9.85
C LYS A 59 3.66 17.33 8.57
N ASP A 60 4.94 17.65 8.66
CA ASP A 60 5.72 18.11 7.51
C ASP A 60 6.18 16.91 6.68
N LYS A 61 5.64 16.71 5.46
CA LYS A 61 5.98 15.61 4.52
C LYS A 61 7.22 15.97 3.66
N SER A 62 8.36 16.21 4.30
CA SER A 62 9.55 16.75 3.62
C SER A 62 10.65 15.72 3.29
N VAL A 63 10.52 14.46 3.73
CA VAL A 63 11.60 13.46 3.59
C VAL A 63 11.17 12.26 2.76
N LEU A 64 11.88 12.02 1.66
CA LEU A 64 11.77 10.80 0.86
C LEU A 64 12.32 9.60 1.66
N SER A 65 11.46 8.64 1.98
CA SER A 65 11.82 7.44 2.72
C SER A 65 12.44 6.40 1.80
N LEU A 66 13.77 6.34 1.79
CA LEU A 66 14.51 5.34 1.02
C LEU A 66 14.11 3.92 1.42
N ASN A 67 13.83 3.68 2.70
CA ASN A 67 13.35 2.39 3.21
C ASN A 67 12.02 1.97 2.54
N ARG A 68 11.05 2.90 2.41
CA ARG A 68 9.82 2.60 1.67
C ARG A 68 10.09 2.38 0.19
N CYS A 69 10.98 3.18 -0.40
CA CYS A 69 11.38 3.05 -1.79
C CYS A 69 12.04 1.69 -2.10
N GLU A 70 12.82 1.12 -1.18
CA GLU A 70 13.39 -0.22 -1.35
C GLU A 70 12.30 -1.27 -1.63
N LYS A 71 11.11 -1.07 -1.07
CA LYS A 71 9.96 -1.97 -1.15
C LYS A 71 8.96 -1.53 -2.22
N ILE A 72 9.36 -0.70 -3.18
CA ILE A 72 8.47 -0.19 -4.22
C ILE A 72 7.71 -1.30 -4.94
N HIS A 73 8.34 -2.43 -5.26
CA HIS A 73 7.70 -3.56 -5.94
C HIS A 73 6.82 -4.43 -5.04
N TRP A 74 7.01 -4.34 -3.71
CA TRP A 74 6.23 -5.14 -2.76
C TRP A 74 4.75 -4.77 -2.78
N ILE A 75 4.40 -3.57 -3.27
CA ILE A 75 3.00 -3.15 -3.40
C ILE A 75 2.27 -4.04 -4.40
N LYS A 76 2.83 -4.22 -5.59
CA LYS A 76 2.28 -5.13 -6.61
C LYS A 76 2.25 -6.57 -6.09
N ASP A 77 3.36 -7.04 -5.51
CA ASP A 77 3.45 -8.40 -4.99
C ASP A 77 2.37 -8.64 -3.93
N ALA A 78 2.20 -7.72 -2.97
CA ALA A 78 1.20 -7.85 -1.90
C ALA A 78 -0.24 -7.89 -2.43
N LEU A 79 -0.54 -7.12 -3.48
CA LEU A 79 -1.88 -7.11 -4.08
C LEU A 79 -2.18 -8.43 -4.80
N GLN A 80 -1.15 -9.03 -5.40
CA GLN A 80 -1.26 -10.26 -6.18
C GLN A 80 -1.10 -11.51 -5.32
N ASP A 81 -0.72 -11.38 -4.05
CA ASP A 81 -0.44 -12.50 -3.15
C ASP A 81 -1.75 -13.10 -2.59
N PRO A 82 -2.12 -14.35 -2.97
CA PRO A 82 -3.31 -15.01 -2.44
C PRO A 82 -3.16 -15.39 -0.96
N ASP A 83 -1.93 -15.42 -0.43
CA ASP A 83 -1.65 -15.74 0.97
C ASP A 83 -1.65 -14.46 1.85
N SER A 84 -2.01 -13.30 1.29
CA SER A 84 -2.09 -12.05 2.04
C SER A 84 -3.21 -12.07 3.08
N VAL A 85 -2.93 -11.55 4.28
CA VAL A 85 -3.96 -11.38 5.31
C VAL A 85 -4.74 -10.12 4.99
N LEU A 86 -6.05 -10.26 4.72
CA LEU A 86 -6.91 -9.16 4.33
C LEU A 86 -7.76 -8.67 5.51
N LYS A 87 -7.59 -7.40 5.89
CA LYS A 87 -8.32 -6.72 6.98
C LYS A 87 -9.09 -5.50 6.48
N LYS A 88 -10.14 -5.09 7.19
CA LYS A 88 -10.80 -3.80 6.93
C LYS A 88 -9.92 -2.64 7.41
N GLY A 89 -9.88 -1.56 6.64
CA GLY A 89 -9.12 -0.37 7.02
C GLY A 89 -9.77 0.41 8.14
N TRP A 90 -8.96 0.98 9.03
CA TRP A 90 -9.42 1.88 10.08
C TRP A 90 -9.56 3.31 9.55
N ASP A 91 -10.69 3.95 9.79
CA ASP A 91 -10.87 5.39 9.57
C ASP A 91 -10.72 6.15 10.89
N THR A 92 -9.67 6.97 10.98
CA THR A 92 -9.36 7.75 12.18
C THR A 92 -10.35 8.89 12.44
N LYS A 93 -11.07 9.37 11.42
CA LYS A 93 -12.04 10.47 11.56
C LYS A 93 -13.34 9.98 12.19
N THR A 94 -13.85 8.85 11.70
CA THR A 94 -15.08 8.23 12.24
C THR A 94 -14.82 7.28 13.39
N LYS A 95 -13.55 6.92 13.65
CA LYS A 95 -13.12 5.93 14.64
C LYS A 95 -13.83 4.58 14.44
N SER A 96 -13.92 4.16 13.19
CA SER A 96 -14.60 2.93 12.80
C SER A 96 -13.85 2.22 11.68
N TYR A 97 -14.13 0.94 11.48
CA TYR A 97 -13.66 0.23 10.30
C TYR A 97 -14.46 0.66 9.07
N ASP A 98 -13.76 0.91 7.98
CA ASP A 98 -14.31 1.28 6.68
C ASP A 98 -14.38 0.03 5.79
N GLY A 99 -15.60 -0.40 5.47
CA GLY A 99 -15.84 -1.56 4.61
C GLY A 99 -15.34 -1.37 3.17
N ASN A 100 -15.08 -0.13 2.75
CA ASN A 100 -14.50 0.17 1.45
C ASN A 100 -12.97 0.19 1.48
N ARG A 101 -12.32 0.12 2.65
CA ARG A 101 -10.86 0.04 2.72
C ARG A 101 -10.43 -1.40 2.95
N ARG A 102 -9.62 -1.91 2.03
CA ARG A 102 -8.97 -3.21 2.16
C ARG A 102 -7.51 -3.01 2.50
N VAL A 103 -7.06 -3.69 3.54
CA VAL A 103 -5.69 -3.69 4.04
C VAL A 103 -5.12 -5.09 3.79
N ALA A 104 -4.12 -5.20 2.93
CA ALA A 104 -3.39 -6.44 2.72
C ALA A 104 -2.10 -6.41 3.55
N VAL A 105 -1.90 -7.43 4.39
CA VAL A 105 -0.69 -7.62 5.18
C VAL A 105 0.09 -8.80 4.63
N VAL A 106 1.35 -8.56 4.29
CA VAL A 106 2.28 -9.57 3.78
C VAL A 106 3.62 -9.46 4.46
N LYS A 107 4.44 -10.52 4.34
CA LYS A 107 5.80 -10.55 4.92
C LYS A 107 5.82 -10.22 6.42
N GLY A 108 4.76 -10.61 7.14
CA GLY A 108 4.58 -10.38 8.57
C GLY A 108 4.14 -8.96 8.92
N ASN A 109 4.69 -7.92 8.29
CA ASN A 109 4.48 -6.54 8.73
C ASN A 109 4.45 -5.48 7.62
N TYR A 110 4.42 -5.88 6.35
CA TYR A 110 4.27 -4.94 5.24
C TYR A 110 2.80 -4.81 4.85
N VAL A 111 2.32 -3.59 4.77
CA VAL A 111 0.91 -3.26 4.63
C VAL A 111 0.68 -2.49 3.33
N VAL A 112 -0.33 -2.90 2.58
CA VAL A 112 -0.85 -2.18 1.42
C VAL A 112 -2.32 -1.85 1.65
N VAL A 113 -2.68 -0.58 1.48
CA VAL A 113 -4.06 -0.10 1.67
C VAL A 113 -4.63 0.34 0.33
N ILE A 114 -5.79 -0.20 -0.02
CA ILE A 114 -6.58 0.20 -1.18
C ILE A 114 -7.99 0.60 -0.76
N ASN A 115 -8.60 1.51 -1.51
CA ASN A 115 -9.99 1.92 -1.37
C ASN A 115 -10.80 1.32 -2.52
N ILE A 116 -11.74 0.45 -2.21
CA ILE A 116 -12.72 -0.10 -3.15
C ILE A 116 -13.67 1.00 -3.60
N ILE A 117 -13.74 1.21 -4.91
CA ILE A 117 -14.63 2.20 -5.55
C ILE A 117 -15.87 1.49 -6.09
N SER A 118 -15.69 0.30 -6.64
CA SER A 118 -16.77 -0.58 -7.13
C SER A 118 -16.37 -2.05 -6.94
N GLU A 119 -17.27 -2.96 -7.29
CA GLU A 119 -17.08 -4.41 -7.08
C GLU A 119 -15.79 -5.00 -7.69
N ALA A 120 -15.30 -4.41 -8.79
CA ALA A 120 -14.11 -4.86 -9.51
C ALA A 120 -13.03 -3.78 -9.63
N VAL A 121 -13.20 -2.62 -8.99
CA VAL A 121 -12.24 -1.50 -9.10
C VAL A 121 -11.93 -0.92 -7.73
N ALA A 122 -10.64 -0.75 -7.46
CA ALA A 122 -10.10 -0.09 -6.30
C ALA A 122 -9.09 0.98 -6.70
N ARG A 123 -8.74 1.81 -5.74
CA ARG A 123 -7.72 2.85 -5.85
C ARG A 123 -6.68 2.64 -4.76
N PHE A 124 -5.41 2.68 -5.14
CA PHE A 124 -4.33 2.63 -4.16
C PHE A 124 -4.37 3.85 -3.22
N ILE A 125 -4.11 3.64 -1.93
CA ILE A 125 -4.02 4.71 -0.94
C ILE A 125 -2.57 4.90 -0.51
N THR A 126 -1.96 3.87 0.06
CA THR A 126 -0.60 3.93 0.60
C THR A 126 -0.07 2.53 0.88
N ALA A 127 1.23 2.43 1.12
CA ALA A 127 1.88 1.22 1.61
C ALA A 127 3.01 1.57 2.56
N TYR A 128 3.22 0.76 3.59
CA TYR A 128 4.23 0.99 4.61
C TYR A 128 4.55 -0.28 5.39
N GLN A 129 5.70 -0.29 6.05
CA GLN A 129 6.05 -1.32 7.02
C GLN A 129 5.62 -0.88 8.42
N ILE A 130 5.10 -1.81 9.22
CA ILE A 130 4.83 -1.61 10.65
C ILE A 130 5.98 -2.19 11.44
N ASP A 131 6.76 -1.34 12.10
CA ASP A 131 7.90 -1.76 12.92
C ASP A 131 7.53 -2.02 14.39
N ASP A 132 6.32 -1.61 14.80
CA ASP A 132 5.82 -1.73 16.17
C ASP A 132 4.85 -2.90 16.30
N ASP A 133 5.22 -3.90 17.10
CA ASP A 133 4.46 -5.14 17.26
C ASP A 133 3.07 -4.90 17.86
N GLU A 134 2.89 -3.92 18.75
CA GLU A 134 1.56 -3.60 19.30
C GLU A 134 0.63 -3.07 18.21
N ASN A 135 1.13 -2.19 17.35
CA ASN A 135 0.37 -1.64 16.23
C ASN A 135 0.05 -2.72 15.18
N LEU A 136 0.99 -3.64 14.93
CA LEU A 136 0.77 -4.78 14.06
C LEU A 136 -0.33 -5.68 14.63
N ASN A 137 -0.24 -6.03 15.92
CA ASN A 137 -1.23 -6.85 16.61
C ASN A 137 -2.61 -6.18 16.63
N LYS A 138 -2.69 -4.87 16.86
CA LYS A 138 -3.94 -4.10 16.77
C LYS A 138 -4.55 -4.21 15.37
N LEU A 139 -3.74 -4.03 14.33
CA LEU A 139 -4.20 -4.17 12.94
C LEU A 139 -4.70 -5.59 12.65
N LEU A 140 -3.95 -6.62 13.06
CA LEU A 140 -4.30 -8.03 12.83
C LEU A 140 -5.52 -8.48 13.66
N SER A 141 -5.77 -7.86 14.82
CA SER A 141 -6.98 -8.09 15.62
C SER A 141 -8.23 -7.45 15.03
N GLY A 142 -8.07 -6.60 14.00
CA GLY A 142 -9.18 -5.99 13.27
C GLY A 142 -10.02 -7.03 12.50
N PRO A 143 -11.24 -6.64 12.09
CA PRO A 143 -12.13 -7.51 11.34
C PRO A 143 -11.53 -7.84 9.97
N ASP A 144 -11.74 -9.08 9.55
CA ASP A 144 -11.36 -9.54 8.22
C ASP A 144 -12.10 -8.75 7.14
N TYR A 145 -11.41 -8.55 6.02
CA TYR A 145 -12.05 -7.99 4.84
C TYR A 145 -12.81 -9.08 4.12
N ASP A 146 -14.12 -9.09 4.32
CA ASP A 146 -15.02 -9.85 3.46
C ASP A 146 -15.37 -9.02 2.23
N ARG A 147 -15.12 -9.57 1.04
CA ARG A 147 -15.67 -9.00 -0.19
C ARG A 147 -17.19 -9.06 -0.04
N ALA A 148 -17.83 -7.90 0.04
CA ALA A 148 -19.28 -7.84 0.10
C ALA A 148 -19.82 -8.53 -1.16
N LYS A 149 -20.46 -9.69 -0.98
CA LYS A 149 -21.29 -10.31 -2.03
C LYS A 149 -22.45 -9.34 -2.24
N LYS A 150 -22.42 -8.57 -3.33
CA LYS A 150 -23.62 -7.90 -3.82
C LYS A 150 -24.40 -8.87 -4.69
#